data_AF-A0A2G9V0M7-F1
#
_entry.id   AF-A0A2G9V0M7-F1
#
_cell.length_a   1.000
_cell.length_b   1.000
_cell.length_c   1.000
_cell.angle_alpha   90.00
_cell.angle_beta   90.00
_cell.angle_gamma   90.00
#
_symmetry.space_group_name_H-M   'P 1'
#
loop_
_entity.id
_entity.type
_entity.pdbx_description
1 polymer ?
#
loop_
_entity_poly.entity_id
_entity_poly.type
_entity_poly.pdbx_seq_one_letter_code
_entity_poly.pdbx_strand_id
1 'polypeptide(L)'
;MEIKTKYHIPHDLGQPYAEPWVQTNSYILHDTAVWRDLNLKFVLACWRDYKLIVEKYFKPKDAEEILQYFYKESEIIVRNALEEWDADGDGMIENSGTADQTYDVWTMTGTSAYCGSLWLAALSSILSMAKKLGNTDAEQHFADLLDKAKNAFVKKLWNGKYFDFDEFSPNQKLIMADQLCGVWFQTMMNGEDLISEAQVLSTLETIYSHNVKMFASGDMGPVNGMFKDGEVDSTMQGEEVWTGTAYSVASFMIAKGKQRDGFDTARGIYETCWDRGGLQYQTPEAVYEEKHYRAIGYMRPLAIWAMQHALDMKTKH
;
A
#
# COMPACT_ATOMS: atom_id res chain seq x y z
N MET A 1 -25.39 8.82 -5.68
CA MET A 1 -24.59 7.80 -6.36
C MET A 1 -24.04 8.48 -7.59
N GLU A 2 -22.82 9.00 -7.49
CA GLU A 2 -22.15 9.53 -8.67
C GLU A 2 -22.00 8.39 -9.68
N ILE A 3 -22.28 8.67 -10.94
CA ILE A 3 -22.13 7.68 -12.00
C ILE A 3 -20.63 7.41 -12.11
N LYS A 4 -20.21 6.17 -11.84
CA LYS A 4 -18.81 5.73 -12.03
C LYS A 4 -18.32 6.18 -13.39
N THR A 5 -17.34 7.07 -13.40
CA THR A 5 -16.75 7.59 -14.63
C THR A 5 -15.68 6.62 -15.13
N LYS A 6 -15.29 6.75 -16.40
CA LYS A 6 -14.23 5.93 -17.03
C LYS A 6 -12.90 5.95 -16.23
N TYR A 7 -12.69 6.94 -15.37
CA TYR A 7 -11.41 7.22 -14.74
C TYR A 7 -11.36 6.89 -13.25
N HIS A 8 -12.41 6.23 -12.74
CA HIS A 8 -12.43 5.67 -11.40
C HIS A 8 -12.39 4.15 -11.49
N ILE A 9 -11.30 3.56 -11.03
CA ILE A 9 -11.12 2.12 -11.02
C ILE A 9 -12.20 1.49 -10.14
N PRO A 10 -12.90 0.45 -10.64
CA PRO A 10 -13.89 -0.24 -9.84
C PRO A 10 -13.20 -0.96 -8.68
N HIS A 11 -13.84 -0.96 -7.51
CA HIS A 11 -13.40 -1.69 -6.33
C HIS A 11 -13.34 -3.20 -6.59
N ASP A 12 -14.30 -3.73 -7.35
CA ASP A 12 -14.39 -5.14 -7.69
C ASP A 12 -15.01 -5.33 -9.08
N LEU A 13 -14.79 -6.52 -9.66
CA LEU A 13 -15.34 -6.92 -10.96
C LEU A 13 -16.67 -7.68 -10.83
N GLY A 14 -17.41 -7.43 -9.76
CA GLY A 14 -18.70 -8.06 -9.49
C GLY A 14 -18.64 -9.20 -8.47
N GLN A 15 -19.81 -9.72 -8.12
CA GLN A 15 -19.97 -10.81 -7.15
C GLN A 15 -20.51 -12.10 -7.78
N PRO A 16 -20.27 -13.27 -7.16
CA PRO A 16 -20.75 -14.57 -7.69
C PRO A 16 -22.28 -14.71 -7.79
N TYR A 17 -23.04 -13.88 -7.09
CA TYR A 17 -24.52 -13.88 -7.11
C TYR A 17 -25.11 -12.92 -8.17
N ALA A 18 -24.26 -12.22 -8.93
CA ALA A 18 -24.65 -11.32 -10.02
C ALA A 18 -23.98 -11.78 -11.33
N GLU A 19 -23.72 -10.86 -12.26
CA GLU A 19 -22.98 -11.13 -13.50
C GLU A 19 -21.56 -10.55 -13.40
N PRO A 20 -20.54 -11.35 -12.98
CA PRO A 20 -19.15 -10.92 -12.98
C PRO A 20 -18.71 -10.32 -14.32
N TRP A 21 -17.83 -9.33 -14.27
CA TRP A 21 -17.32 -8.54 -15.41
C TRP A 21 -18.33 -7.61 -16.09
N VAL A 22 -19.64 -7.89 -15.99
CA VAL A 22 -20.70 -7.01 -16.52
C VAL A 22 -21.19 -6.04 -15.45
N GLN A 23 -21.43 -6.53 -14.23
CA GLN A 23 -21.91 -5.76 -13.09
C GLN A 23 -20.79 -5.55 -12.06
N THR A 24 -19.83 -4.70 -12.41
CA THR A 24 -18.70 -4.30 -11.53
C THR A 24 -19.15 -3.43 -10.35
N ASN A 25 -18.30 -3.26 -9.33
CA ASN A 25 -18.60 -2.51 -8.10
C ASN A 25 -19.81 -3.06 -7.34
N SER A 26 -19.81 -4.37 -7.08
CA SER A 26 -20.83 -5.01 -6.23
C SER A 26 -20.68 -4.65 -4.74
N TYR A 27 -19.54 -4.11 -4.31
CA TYR A 27 -19.37 -3.57 -2.97
C TYR A 27 -20.23 -2.32 -2.74
N ILE A 28 -20.99 -2.31 -1.64
CA ILE A 28 -22.02 -1.29 -1.35
C ILE A 28 -21.83 -0.56 -0.02
N LEU A 29 -20.85 -0.93 0.81
CA LEU A 29 -20.69 -0.32 2.14
C LEU A 29 -20.27 1.16 2.03
N HIS A 30 -19.39 1.48 1.07
CA HIS A 30 -18.99 2.84 0.73
C HIS A 30 -19.08 3.09 -0.77
N ASP A 31 -19.26 4.35 -1.16
CA ASP A 31 -19.03 4.76 -2.54
C ASP A 31 -17.52 4.80 -2.79
N THR A 32 -17.02 3.78 -3.48
CA THR A 32 -15.59 3.62 -3.77
C THR A 32 -15.12 4.48 -4.92
N ALA A 33 -15.99 5.28 -5.55
CA ALA A 33 -15.57 6.20 -6.62
C ALA A 33 -14.57 7.22 -6.09
N VAL A 34 -14.76 7.66 -4.84
CA VAL A 34 -13.90 8.67 -4.22
C VAL A 34 -12.71 8.07 -3.48
N TRP A 35 -12.45 6.76 -3.60
CA TRP A 35 -11.35 6.15 -2.87
C TRP A 35 -9.99 6.57 -3.43
N ARG A 36 -9.10 6.99 -2.54
CA ARG A 36 -7.78 7.53 -2.86
C ARG A 36 -6.78 6.44 -3.26
N ASP A 37 -6.98 5.19 -2.85
CA ASP A 37 -5.97 4.14 -3.03
C ASP A 37 -6.20 3.23 -4.25
N LEU A 38 -7.44 3.04 -4.72
CA LEU A 38 -7.75 2.13 -5.84
C LEU A 38 -7.05 2.55 -7.15
N ASN A 39 -7.24 3.82 -7.52
CA ASN A 39 -6.63 4.42 -8.71
C ASN A 39 -5.10 4.32 -8.66
N LEU A 40 -4.51 4.60 -7.50
CA LEU A 40 -3.06 4.55 -7.33
C LEU A 40 -2.54 3.11 -7.41
N LYS A 41 -3.19 2.17 -6.72
CA LYS A 41 -2.88 0.75 -6.78
C LYS A 41 -2.96 0.19 -8.20
N PHE A 42 -3.86 0.70 -9.04
CA PHE A 42 -3.91 0.33 -10.45
C PHE A 42 -2.65 0.78 -11.21
N VAL A 43 -2.21 2.04 -11.05
CA VAL A 43 -0.98 2.56 -11.66
C VAL A 43 0.24 1.72 -11.23
N LEU A 44 0.32 1.40 -9.94
CA LEU A 44 1.33 0.52 -9.38
C LEU A 44 1.26 -0.88 -10.04
N ALA A 45 0.09 -1.51 -10.10
CA ALA A 45 -0.09 -2.83 -10.69
C ALA A 45 0.34 -2.86 -12.17
N CYS A 46 -0.03 -1.85 -12.97
CA CYS A 46 0.42 -1.70 -14.35
C CYS A 46 1.95 -1.71 -14.46
N TRP A 47 2.64 -0.95 -13.60
CA TRP A 47 4.10 -0.91 -13.61
C TRP A 47 4.74 -2.22 -13.15
N ARG A 48 4.24 -2.81 -12.06
CA ARG A 48 4.70 -4.11 -11.55
C ARG A 48 4.60 -5.18 -12.64
N ASP A 49 3.43 -5.31 -13.25
CA ASP A 49 3.16 -6.37 -14.21
C ASP A 49 3.96 -6.14 -15.50
N TYR A 50 4.14 -4.87 -15.91
CA TYR A 50 5.04 -4.57 -17.00
C TYR A 50 6.47 -5.04 -16.70
N LYS A 51 7.03 -4.65 -15.55
CA LYS A 51 8.42 -4.94 -15.18
C LYS A 51 8.70 -6.40 -14.87
N LEU A 52 7.76 -7.09 -14.21
CA LEU A 52 7.99 -8.46 -13.75
C LEU A 52 7.55 -9.50 -14.77
N ILE A 53 6.61 -9.17 -15.65
CA ILE A 53 5.99 -10.12 -16.58
C ILE A 53 6.21 -9.68 -18.03
N VAL A 54 5.66 -8.53 -18.41
CA VAL A 54 5.58 -8.14 -19.83
C VAL A 54 6.97 -7.94 -20.44
N GLU A 55 7.81 -7.11 -19.82
CA GLU A 55 9.16 -6.79 -20.29
C GLU A 55 10.05 -8.04 -20.41
N LYS A 56 9.79 -9.08 -19.61
CA LYS A 56 10.63 -10.29 -19.56
C LYS A 56 10.17 -11.40 -20.51
N TYR A 57 8.86 -11.55 -20.70
CA TYR A 57 8.30 -12.75 -21.34
C TYR A 57 7.54 -12.48 -22.63
N PHE A 58 7.22 -11.22 -22.94
CA PHE A 58 6.47 -10.87 -24.15
C PHE A 58 7.44 -10.45 -25.27
N LYS A 59 6.97 -10.51 -26.52
CA LYS A 59 7.75 -10.03 -27.65
C LYS A 59 7.89 -8.51 -27.55
N PRO A 60 9.00 -7.91 -28.03
CA PRO A 60 9.24 -6.47 -27.88
C PRO A 60 8.10 -5.58 -28.36
N LYS A 61 7.48 -5.92 -29.50
CA LYS A 61 6.34 -5.18 -30.04
C LYS A 61 5.11 -5.25 -29.12
N ASP A 62 4.75 -6.44 -28.66
CA ASP A 62 3.60 -6.63 -27.76
C ASP A 62 3.85 -5.93 -26.42
N ALA A 63 5.08 -5.96 -25.92
CA ALA A 63 5.47 -5.27 -24.70
C ALA A 63 5.35 -3.75 -24.82
N GLU A 64 5.78 -3.18 -25.96
CA GLU A 64 5.65 -1.75 -26.24
C GLU A 64 4.17 -1.33 -26.32
N GLU A 65 3.32 -2.08 -27.03
CA GLU A 65 1.88 -1.81 -27.13
C GLU A 65 1.19 -1.85 -25.74
N ILE A 66 1.53 -2.84 -24.91
CA ILE A 66 1.02 -2.94 -23.54
C ILE A 66 1.51 -1.76 -22.68
N LEU A 67 2.79 -1.38 -22.78
CA LEU A 67 3.33 -0.24 -22.04
C LEU A 67 2.64 1.08 -22.43
N GLN A 68 2.40 1.29 -23.72
CA GLN A 68 1.67 2.46 -24.21
C GLN A 68 0.25 2.52 -23.64
N TYR A 69 -0.45 1.37 -23.59
CA TYR A 69 -1.77 1.29 -22.98
C TYR A 69 -1.73 1.58 -21.48
N PHE A 70 -0.82 0.94 -20.74
CA PHE A 70 -0.64 1.17 -19.30
C PHE A 70 -0.30 2.62 -18.98
N TYR A 71 0.62 3.23 -19.73
CA TYR A 71 0.98 4.62 -19.57
C TYR A 71 -0.21 5.54 -19.80
N LYS A 72 -0.94 5.35 -20.91
CA LYS A 72 -2.08 6.21 -21.27
C LYS A 72 -3.17 6.20 -20.21
N GLU A 73 -3.58 5.03 -19.74
CA GLU A 73 -4.64 4.93 -18.73
C GLU A 73 -4.14 5.44 -17.36
N SER A 74 -2.88 5.16 -17.01
CA SER A 74 -2.26 5.64 -15.76
C SER A 74 -2.08 7.16 -15.74
N GLU A 75 -1.71 7.78 -16.87
CA GLU A 75 -1.56 9.24 -16.97
C GLU A 75 -2.88 9.96 -16.68
N ILE A 76 -3.99 9.46 -17.23
CA ILE A 76 -5.31 10.05 -16.97
C ILE A 76 -5.65 9.95 -15.48
N ILE A 77 -5.42 8.79 -14.87
CA ILE A 77 -5.68 8.56 -13.44
C ILE A 77 -4.84 9.51 -12.58
N VAL A 78 -3.54 9.62 -12.84
CA VAL A 78 -2.64 10.47 -12.05
C VAL A 78 -3.02 11.95 -12.19
N ARG A 79 -3.36 12.42 -13.39
CA ARG A 79 -3.77 13.81 -13.60
C ARG A 79 -5.08 14.15 -12.89
N ASN A 80 -6.07 13.26 -12.96
CA ASN A 80 -7.34 13.46 -12.25
C ASN A 80 -7.14 13.41 -10.73
N ALA A 81 -6.34 12.47 -10.22
CA ALA A 81 -6.02 12.39 -8.80
C ALA A 81 -5.38 13.68 -8.28
N LEU A 82 -4.43 14.25 -9.04
CA LEU A 82 -3.83 15.54 -8.69
C LEU A 82 -4.87 16.68 -8.72
N GLU A 83 -5.66 16.78 -9.79
CA GLU A 83 -6.65 17.86 -9.92
C GLU A 83 -7.75 17.81 -8.84
N GLU A 84 -8.18 16.61 -8.47
CA GLU A 84 -9.32 16.40 -7.58
C GLU A 84 -8.90 16.33 -6.10
N TRP A 85 -7.70 15.84 -5.79
CA TRP A 85 -7.32 15.47 -4.44
C TRP A 85 -6.17 16.27 -3.84
N ASP A 86 -5.42 17.07 -4.62
CA ASP A 86 -4.43 18.03 -4.10
C ASP A 86 -5.11 19.37 -3.82
N ALA A 87 -5.58 19.55 -2.58
CA ALA A 87 -6.39 20.69 -2.18
C ALA A 87 -5.57 21.97 -1.90
N ASP A 88 -4.31 21.82 -1.51
CA ASP A 88 -3.42 22.95 -1.16
C ASP A 88 -2.38 23.27 -2.25
N GLY A 89 -2.35 22.47 -3.31
CA GLY A 89 -1.51 22.67 -4.47
C GLY A 89 -0.04 22.40 -4.18
N ASP A 90 0.30 21.58 -3.18
CA ASP A 90 1.68 21.23 -2.84
C ASP A 90 2.21 19.98 -3.56
N GLY A 91 1.37 19.35 -4.40
CA GLY A 91 1.70 18.15 -5.16
C GLY A 91 1.45 16.84 -4.40
N MET A 92 0.93 16.91 -3.17
CA MET A 92 0.46 15.76 -2.40
C MET A 92 -1.07 15.65 -2.48
N ILE A 93 -1.60 14.44 -2.25
CA ILE A 93 -3.04 14.22 -2.21
C ILE A 93 -3.53 14.17 -0.76
N GLU A 94 -4.77 14.61 -0.54
CA GLU A 94 -5.44 14.56 0.75
C GLU A 94 -6.59 13.54 0.80
N ASN A 95 -6.64 12.80 1.91
CA ASN A 95 -7.82 12.06 2.34
C ASN A 95 -8.90 13.02 2.86
N SER A 96 -10.15 12.66 2.62
CA SER A 96 -11.34 13.50 2.82
C SER A 96 -11.84 13.62 4.27
N GLY A 97 -11.27 12.87 5.21
CA GLY A 97 -11.83 12.70 6.56
C GLY A 97 -12.95 11.67 6.65
N THR A 98 -13.15 10.90 5.57
CA THR A 98 -14.01 9.71 5.55
C THR A 98 -13.17 8.45 5.30
N ALA A 99 -13.79 7.27 5.38
CA ALA A 99 -13.15 6.03 4.96
C ALA A 99 -13.12 5.93 3.42
N ASP A 100 -12.10 6.54 2.83
CA ASP A 100 -11.90 6.65 1.38
C ASP A 100 -10.72 5.80 0.88
N GLN A 101 -10.48 4.65 1.51
CA GLN A 101 -9.41 3.72 1.16
C GLN A 101 -9.70 2.33 1.76
N THR A 102 -8.83 1.33 1.50
CA THR A 102 -9.05 -0.07 1.87
C THR A 102 -9.35 -0.37 3.35
N TYR A 103 -8.86 0.46 4.27
CA TYR A 103 -9.26 0.46 5.68
C TYR A 103 -10.60 1.21 5.78
N ASP A 104 -11.63 0.54 5.29
CA ASP A 104 -12.96 1.07 4.99
C ASP A 104 -13.78 1.49 6.22
N VAL A 105 -13.27 1.33 7.45
CA VAL A 105 -13.85 1.94 8.66
C VAL A 105 -12.81 2.70 9.49
N TRP A 106 -11.63 2.96 8.93
CA TRP A 106 -10.56 3.74 9.55
C TRP A 106 -10.35 5.04 8.79
N THR A 107 -10.74 6.15 9.40
CA THR A 107 -10.75 7.45 8.71
C THR A 107 -9.37 8.09 8.69
N MET A 108 -8.99 8.65 7.55
CA MET A 108 -7.80 9.46 7.38
C MET A 108 -8.21 10.87 6.94
N THR A 109 -7.49 11.90 7.39
CA THR A 109 -7.80 13.31 7.09
C THR A 109 -6.54 14.11 6.73
N GLY A 110 -6.56 14.79 5.59
CA GLY A 110 -5.37 15.45 5.02
C GLY A 110 -4.44 14.44 4.39
N THR A 111 -3.15 14.76 4.25
CA THR A 111 -2.16 13.78 3.77
C THR A 111 -2.04 12.65 4.78
N SER A 112 -2.25 11.40 4.35
CA SER A 112 -1.94 10.22 5.16
C SER A 112 -0.64 9.57 4.73
N ALA A 113 0.05 8.89 5.66
CA ALA A 113 1.26 8.14 5.32
C ALA A 113 0.96 7.03 4.29
N TYR A 114 -0.17 6.32 4.47
CA TYR A 114 -0.60 5.25 3.58
C TYR A 114 -0.92 5.74 2.16
N CYS A 115 -1.91 6.63 1.97
CA CYS A 115 -2.26 7.11 0.64
C CYS A 115 -1.18 8.01 0.03
N GLY A 116 -0.51 8.83 0.84
CA GLY A 116 0.60 9.66 0.38
C GLY A 116 1.78 8.84 -0.13
N SER A 117 2.16 7.75 0.56
CA SER A 117 3.22 6.88 0.06
C SER A 117 2.83 6.17 -1.24
N LEU A 118 1.57 5.74 -1.37
CA LEU A 118 1.03 5.18 -2.63
C LEU A 118 1.06 6.20 -3.76
N TRP A 119 0.75 7.47 -3.48
CA TRP A 119 0.82 8.55 -4.45
C TRP A 119 2.24 8.77 -4.97
N LEU A 120 3.24 8.83 -4.08
CA LEU A 120 4.64 8.92 -4.47
C LEU A 120 5.07 7.73 -5.36
N ALA A 121 4.62 6.52 -5.03
CA ALA A 121 4.91 5.34 -5.83
C ALA A 121 4.20 5.37 -7.20
N ALA A 122 3.00 5.92 -7.28
CA ALA A 122 2.26 6.07 -8.54
C ALA A 122 2.94 7.10 -9.45
N LEU A 123 3.37 8.23 -8.90
CA LEU A 123 4.17 9.24 -9.61
C LEU A 123 5.50 8.66 -10.12
N SER A 124 6.20 7.88 -9.29
CA SER A 124 7.43 7.22 -9.73
C SER A 124 7.19 6.16 -10.81
N SER A 125 6.07 5.44 -10.73
CA SER A 125 5.65 4.43 -11.71
C SER A 125 5.34 5.07 -13.07
N ILE A 126 4.52 6.12 -13.12
CA ILE A 126 4.21 6.82 -14.38
C ILE A 126 5.44 7.50 -14.98
N LEU A 127 6.30 8.09 -14.15
CA LEU A 127 7.59 8.63 -14.58
C LEU A 127 8.46 7.55 -15.24
N SER A 128 8.51 6.35 -14.65
CA SER A 128 9.27 5.24 -15.20
C SER A 128 8.70 4.71 -16.52
N MET A 129 7.38 4.71 -16.67
CA MET A 129 6.72 4.40 -17.95
C MET A 129 7.02 5.46 -19.01
N ALA A 130 6.95 6.76 -18.67
CA ALA A 130 7.27 7.87 -19.57
C ALA A 130 8.70 7.79 -20.09
N LYS A 131 9.66 7.56 -19.18
CA LYS A 131 11.09 7.31 -19.50
C LYS A 131 11.25 6.19 -20.52
N LYS A 132 10.56 5.06 -20.31
CA LYS A 132 10.65 3.91 -21.23
C LYS A 132 10.03 4.15 -22.59
N LEU A 133 9.00 4.98 -22.68
CA LEU A 133 8.39 5.38 -23.94
C LEU A 133 9.12 6.54 -24.63
N GLY A 134 10.15 7.13 -24.00
CA GLY A 134 10.88 8.27 -24.53
C GLY A 134 10.04 9.56 -24.57
N ASN A 135 9.02 9.69 -23.72
CA ASN A 135 8.19 10.89 -23.63
C ASN A 135 8.84 11.92 -22.69
N THR A 136 9.73 12.76 -23.24
CA THR A 136 10.55 13.70 -22.47
C THR A 136 9.76 14.77 -21.72
N ASP A 137 8.66 15.24 -22.31
CA ASP A 137 7.84 16.30 -21.69
C ASP A 137 7.09 15.75 -20.47
N ALA A 138 6.52 14.55 -20.59
CA ALA A 138 5.89 13.86 -19.47
C ALA A 138 6.91 13.44 -18.40
N GLU A 139 8.09 13.00 -18.81
CA GLU A 139 9.19 12.68 -17.89
C GLU A 139 9.53 13.89 -17.01
N GLN A 140 9.78 15.05 -17.61
CA GLN A 140 10.11 16.26 -16.84
C GLN A 140 8.95 16.66 -15.91
N HIS A 141 7.72 16.67 -16.42
CA HIS A 141 6.54 17.02 -15.64
C HIS A 141 6.36 16.12 -14.40
N PHE A 142 6.43 14.79 -14.58
CA PHE A 142 6.25 13.86 -13.47
C PHE A 142 7.46 13.80 -12.53
N ALA A 143 8.68 14.09 -13.02
CA ALA A 143 9.85 14.25 -12.17
C ALA A 143 9.71 15.45 -11.23
N ASP A 144 9.31 16.61 -11.75
CA ASP A 144 9.11 17.83 -10.95
C ASP A 144 7.97 17.64 -9.95
N LEU A 145 6.86 17.02 -10.37
CA LEU A 145 5.74 16.72 -9.48
C LEU A 145 6.14 15.74 -8.38
N LEU A 146 6.88 14.69 -8.70
CA LEU A 146 7.37 13.72 -7.71
C LEU A 146 8.30 14.38 -6.68
N ASP A 147 9.22 15.24 -7.10
CA ASP A 147 10.10 15.95 -6.16
C ASP A 147 9.30 16.85 -5.22
N LYS A 148 8.36 17.62 -5.77
CA LYS A 148 7.46 18.47 -4.99
C LYS A 148 6.64 17.67 -3.97
N ALA A 149 6.03 16.57 -4.41
CA ALA A 149 5.27 15.65 -3.58
C ALA A 149 6.13 15.01 -2.48
N LYS A 150 7.36 14.58 -2.78
CA LYS A 150 8.30 14.03 -1.80
C LYS A 150 8.60 15.04 -0.69
N ASN A 151 8.84 16.29 -1.06
CA ASN A 151 9.11 17.37 -0.12
C ASN A 151 7.89 17.65 0.77
N ALA A 152 6.68 17.69 0.18
CA ALA A 152 5.42 17.82 0.91
C ALA A 152 5.21 16.67 1.92
N PHE A 153 5.33 15.41 1.47
CA PHE A 153 5.16 14.21 2.29
C PHE A 153 6.05 14.22 3.53
N VAL A 154 7.35 14.47 3.33
CA VAL A 154 8.32 14.50 4.43
C VAL A 154 8.03 15.67 5.37
N LYS A 155 7.76 16.86 4.84
CA LYS A 155 7.47 18.04 5.66
C LYS A 155 6.21 17.88 6.52
N LYS A 156 5.15 17.29 5.94
CA LYS A 156 3.85 17.11 6.59
C LYS A 156 3.88 16.00 7.64
N LEU A 157 4.55 14.87 7.36
CA LEU A 157 4.37 13.64 8.14
C LEU A 157 5.60 13.11 8.89
N TRP A 158 6.83 13.47 8.50
CA TRP A 158 8.02 12.93 9.18
C TRP A 158 8.21 13.56 10.57
N ASN A 159 8.03 12.77 11.63
CA ASN A 159 8.12 13.25 13.01
C ASN A 159 9.53 13.11 13.65
N GLY A 160 10.53 12.74 12.85
CA GLY A 160 11.90 12.46 13.31
C GLY A 160 12.17 10.98 13.63
N LYS A 161 11.14 10.12 13.66
CA LYS A 161 11.28 8.69 13.97
C LYS A 161 10.51 7.79 13.00
N TYR A 162 9.29 8.16 12.66
CA TYR A 162 8.41 7.48 11.70
C TYR A 162 7.50 8.53 11.04
N PHE A 163 6.60 8.11 10.16
CA PHE A 163 5.63 9.00 9.52
C PHE A 163 4.32 8.97 10.31
N ASP A 164 3.87 10.14 10.74
CA ASP A 164 2.57 10.32 11.37
C ASP A 164 1.46 9.72 10.48
N PHE A 165 0.45 9.11 11.08
CA PHE A 165 -0.66 8.42 10.41
C PHE A 165 -1.31 9.29 9.33
N ASP A 166 -1.63 10.52 9.70
CA ASP A 166 -2.09 11.58 8.80
C ASP A 166 -1.83 12.98 9.40
N GLU A 167 -2.30 14.03 8.72
CA GLU A 167 -2.09 15.41 9.16
C GLU A 167 -3.07 15.86 10.25
N PHE A 168 -4.34 15.47 10.15
CA PHE A 168 -5.42 16.18 10.85
C PHE A 168 -6.35 15.30 11.70
N SER A 169 -6.22 13.97 11.67
CA SER A 169 -7.07 13.13 12.53
C SER A 169 -6.67 13.27 14.01
N PRO A 170 -7.60 13.05 14.97
CA PRO A 170 -7.26 13.07 16.39
C PRO A 170 -6.11 12.13 16.77
N ASN A 171 -6.01 10.99 16.06
CA ASN A 171 -4.98 9.98 16.22
C ASN A 171 -3.82 10.15 15.22
N GLN A 172 -3.57 11.36 14.70
CA GLN A 172 -2.55 11.65 13.68
C GLN A 172 -1.15 11.08 13.98
N LYS A 173 -0.77 10.89 15.25
CA LYS A 173 0.55 10.36 15.62
C LYS A 173 0.59 8.84 15.81
N LEU A 174 -0.50 8.14 15.50
CA LEU A 174 -0.55 6.70 15.61
C LEU A 174 0.51 6.03 14.71
N ILE A 175 1.11 4.94 15.18
CA ILE A 175 2.05 4.14 14.40
C ILE A 175 1.21 3.15 13.60
N MET A 176 1.06 3.39 12.31
CA MET A 176 0.40 2.47 11.39
C MET A 176 1.39 1.46 10.81
N ALA A 177 1.03 0.18 10.82
CA ALA A 177 1.86 -0.89 10.27
C ALA A 177 2.12 -0.72 8.75
N ASP A 178 1.14 -0.23 8.00
CA ASP A 178 1.21 -0.05 6.54
C ASP A 178 1.55 1.39 6.11
N GLN A 179 2.11 2.21 7.01
CA GLN A 179 2.33 3.64 6.77
C GLN A 179 3.25 3.94 5.56
N LEU A 180 4.06 2.97 5.11
CA LEU A 180 4.96 3.11 3.96
C LEU A 180 4.62 2.16 2.80
N CYS A 181 3.33 1.83 2.61
CA CYS A 181 2.87 0.88 1.58
C CYS A 181 3.43 1.17 0.17
N GLY A 182 3.41 2.42 -0.29
CA GLY A 182 3.98 2.76 -1.61
C GLY A 182 5.50 2.68 -1.66
N VAL A 183 6.20 3.00 -0.56
CA VAL A 183 7.67 2.84 -0.48
C VAL A 183 8.05 1.36 -0.47
N TRP A 184 7.26 0.51 0.19
CA TRP A 184 7.38 -0.94 0.08
C TRP A 184 7.27 -1.37 -1.37
N PHE A 185 6.19 -0.99 -2.06
CA PHE A 185 6.00 -1.33 -3.47
C PHE A 185 7.19 -0.90 -4.35
N GLN A 186 7.64 0.34 -4.21
CA GLN A 186 8.79 0.88 -4.95
C GLN A 186 10.07 0.07 -4.68
N THR A 187 10.30 -0.31 -3.41
CA THR A 187 11.43 -1.15 -3.01
C THR A 187 11.37 -2.51 -3.68
N MET A 188 10.20 -3.15 -3.68
CA MET A 188 9.99 -4.45 -4.32
C MET A 188 10.20 -4.39 -5.84
N MET A 189 10.12 -3.20 -6.44
CA MET A 189 10.41 -3.01 -7.85
C MET A 189 11.86 -2.67 -8.18
N ASN A 190 12.77 -2.62 -7.20
CA ASN A 190 14.12 -2.05 -7.35
C ASN A 190 14.06 -0.64 -7.98
N GLY A 191 13.05 0.14 -7.61
CA GLY A 191 12.89 1.51 -8.07
C GLY A 191 13.74 2.51 -7.29
N GLU A 192 13.78 3.76 -7.77
CA GLU A 192 14.45 4.86 -7.09
C GLU A 192 13.79 5.16 -5.73
N ASP A 193 14.59 5.62 -4.76
CA ASP A 193 14.11 5.89 -3.40
C ASP A 193 13.14 7.09 -3.36
N LEU A 194 11.95 6.86 -2.79
CA LEU A 194 10.93 7.91 -2.60
C LEU A 194 11.23 8.80 -1.39
N ILE A 195 11.92 8.26 -0.39
CA ILE A 195 12.33 8.94 0.85
C ILE A 195 13.70 8.40 1.26
N SER A 196 14.38 9.04 2.22
CA SER A 196 15.73 8.60 2.60
C SER A 196 15.72 7.20 3.23
N GLU A 197 16.80 6.44 2.99
CA GLU A 197 16.96 5.11 3.58
C GLU A 197 16.93 5.15 5.12
N ALA A 198 17.48 6.20 5.72
CA ALA A 198 17.41 6.42 7.17
C ALA A 198 15.96 6.54 7.69
N GLN A 199 15.10 7.25 6.96
CA GLN A 199 13.67 7.37 7.31
C GLN A 199 12.96 6.02 7.19
N VAL A 200 13.25 5.25 6.12
CA VAL A 200 12.68 3.90 5.93
C VAL A 200 13.09 2.97 7.05
N LEU A 201 14.39 2.87 7.34
CA LEU A 201 14.91 1.96 8.36
C LEU A 201 14.42 2.34 9.76
N SER A 202 14.36 3.64 10.09
CA SER A 202 13.82 4.11 11.36
C SER A 202 12.32 3.80 11.50
N THR A 203 11.56 3.92 10.41
CA THR A 203 10.12 3.60 10.39
C THR A 203 9.89 2.10 10.57
N LEU A 204 10.63 1.25 9.84
CA LEU A 204 10.54 -0.21 9.97
C LEU A 204 10.94 -0.70 11.37
N GLU A 205 11.98 -0.11 11.97
CA GLU A 205 12.36 -0.39 13.36
C GLU A 205 11.24 0.01 14.33
N THR A 206 10.55 1.12 14.08
CA THR A 206 9.43 1.58 14.91
C THR A 206 8.25 0.61 14.82
N ILE A 207 7.84 0.23 13.60
CA ILE A 207 6.77 -0.75 13.37
C ILE A 207 7.11 -2.09 14.02
N TYR A 208 8.35 -2.57 13.86
CA TYR A 208 8.76 -3.83 14.48
C TYR A 208 8.73 -3.75 16.01
N SER A 209 9.34 -2.73 16.59
CA SER A 209 9.41 -2.59 18.06
C SER A 209 8.06 -2.36 18.72
N HIS A 210 7.12 -1.69 18.05
CA HIS A 210 5.79 -1.39 18.59
C HIS A 210 4.76 -2.39 18.07
N ASN A 211 4.29 -2.22 16.84
CA ASN A 211 3.18 -2.97 16.27
C ASN A 211 3.39 -4.48 16.30
N VAL A 212 4.64 -4.96 16.22
CA VAL A 212 4.98 -6.38 16.37
C VAL A 212 5.31 -6.70 17.83
N LYS A 213 6.46 -6.25 18.36
CA LYS A 213 6.98 -6.79 19.63
C LYS A 213 6.13 -6.44 20.86
N MET A 214 5.44 -5.29 20.87
CA MET A 214 4.59 -4.91 21.99
C MET A 214 3.19 -5.52 21.90
N PHE A 215 2.75 -5.95 20.70
CA PHE A 215 1.45 -6.58 20.52
C PHE A 215 1.52 -8.10 20.73
N ALA A 216 0.71 -8.64 21.64
CA ALA A 216 0.65 -10.08 21.91
C ALA A 216 2.04 -10.74 22.07
N SER A 217 2.97 -10.06 22.76
CA SER A 217 4.37 -10.47 22.95
C SER A 217 5.19 -10.68 21.65
N GLY A 218 4.71 -10.17 20.52
CA GLY A 218 5.32 -10.35 19.21
C GLY A 218 5.07 -11.68 18.55
N ASP A 219 4.05 -12.42 18.98
CA ASP A 219 3.73 -13.75 18.45
C ASP A 219 2.55 -13.75 17.48
N MET A 220 1.98 -12.60 17.12
CA MET A 220 0.77 -12.52 16.26
C MET A 220 0.92 -11.71 14.97
N GLY A 221 2.08 -11.10 14.73
CA GLY A 221 2.29 -10.17 13.61
C GLY A 221 2.05 -8.71 14.01
N PRO A 222 2.11 -7.76 13.07
CA PRO A 222 1.95 -6.34 13.35
C PRO A 222 0.48 -5.95 13.47
N VAL A 223 0.04 -5.48 14.65
CA VAL A 223 -1.27 -4.83 14.78
C VAL A 223 -1.31 -3.55 13.95
N ASN A 224 -2.43 -3.25 13.32
CA ASN A 224 -2.55 -2.17 12.35
C ASN A 224 -2.19 -0.81 12.94
N GLY A 225 -2.69 -0.50 14.14
CA GLY A 225 -2.51 0.79 14.81
C GLY A 225 -2.05 0.66 16.26
N MET A 226 -0.94 1.31 16.61
CA MET A 226 -0.43 1.36 17.99
C MET A 226 0.07 2.76 18.36
N PHE A 227 -0.19 3.19 19.59
CA PHE A 227 0.32 4.44 20.15
C PHE A 227 1.75 4.26 20.69
N LYS A 228 2.48 5.37 20.90
CA LYS A 228 3.88 5.34 21.37
C LYS A 228 4.07 4.73 22.76
N ASP A 229 3.02 4.72 23.57
CA ASP A 229 3.01 4.11 24.91
C ASP A 229 2.73 2.61 24.86
N GLY A 230 2.40 2.05 23.70
CA GLY A 230 2.09 0.64 23.50
C GLY A 230 0.61 0.30 23.46
N GLU A 231 -0.26 1.27 23.75
CA GLU A 231 -1.70 1.05 23.66
C GLU A 231 -2.12 0.81 22.21
N VAL A 232 -3.02 -0.14 21.99
CA VAL A 232 -3.57 -0.47 20.67
C VAL A 232 -4.70 0.51 20.33
N ASP A 233 -4.80 0.92 19.06
CA ASP A 233 -5.91 1.77 18.61
C ASP A 233 -7.24 1.00 18.74
N SER A 234 -8.22 1.59 19.41
CA SER A 234 -9.50 0.94 19.73
C SER A 234 -10.52 1.00 18.59
N THR A 235 -10.13 1.54 17.42
CA THR A 235 -10.96 1.42 16.21
C THR A 235 -10.95 -0.02 15.72
N MET A 236 -12.06 -0.48 15.14
CA MET A 236 -12.22 -1.88 14.70
C MET A 236 -11.08 -2.36 13.80
N GLN A 237 -10.56 -1.50 12.93
CA GLN A 237 -9.45 -1.84 12.04
C GLN A 237 -8.09 -1.50 12.62
N GLY A 238 -8.00 -0.58 13.58
CA GLY A 238 -6.77 -0.26 14.29
C GLY A 238 -6.29 -1.42 15.17
N GLU A 239 -7.20 -2.13 15.82
CA GLU A 239 -6.89 -3.26 16.72
C GLU A 239 -6.62 -4.60 16.00
N GLU A 240 -6.88 -4.65 14.70
CA GLU A 240 -6.70 -5.85 13.89
C GLU A 240 -5.24 -6.06 13.47
N VAL A 241 -4.83 -7.31 13.36
CA VAL A 241 -3.67 -7.69 12.54
C VAL A 241 -4.17 -8.17 11.19
N TRP A 242 -3.90 -7.42 10.12
CA TRP A 242 -4.19 -7.87 8.76
C TRP A 242 -3.11 -8.82 8.26
N THR A 243 -3.47 -10.06 7.95
CA THR A 243 -2.52 -11.11 7.58
C THR A 243 -1.74 -10.77 6.31
N GLY A 244 -2.40 -10.15 5.33
CA GLY A 244 -1.73 -9.67 4.12
C GLY A 244 -0.77 -8.51 4.38
N THR A 245 -1.17 -7.52 5.17
CA THR A 245 -0.31 -6.39 5.57
C THR A 245 0.91 -6.89 6.34
N ALA A 246 0.74 -7.85 7.24
CA ALA A 246 1.83 -8.49 7.97
C ALA A 246 2.90 -9.09 7.04
N TYR A 247 2.49 -9.85 6.02
CA TYR A 247 3.42 -10.42 5.05
C TYR A 247 4.07 -9.36 4.16
N SER A 248 3.35 -8.30 3.78
CA SER A 248 3.92 -7.16 3.05
C SER A 248 5.00 -6.46 3.89
N VAL A 249 4.72 -6.13 5.15
CA VAL A 249 5.68 -5.52 6.09
C VAL A 249 6.89 -6.43 6.30
N ALA A 250 6.67 -7.74 6.50
CA ALA A 250 7.74 -8.72 6.62
C ALA A 250 8.66 -8.74 5.38
N SER A 251 8.06 -8.73 4.18
CA SER A 251 8.83 -8.68 2.93
C SER A 251 9.61 -7.37 2.79
N PHE A 252 9.05 -6.24 3.26
CA PHE A 252 9.71 -4.95 3.24
C PHE A 252 10.94 -4.94 4.14
N MET A 253 10.81 -5.46 5.36
CA MET A 253 11.93 -5.66 6.29
C MET A 253 13.01 -6.53 5.68
N ILE A 254 12.66 -7.65 5.06
CA ILE A 254 13.61 -8.52 4.36
C ILE A 254 14.34 -7.74 3.26
N ALA A 255 13.61 -7.05 2.38
CA ALA A 255 14.18 -6.28 1.27
C ALA A 255 15.16 -5.20 1.75
N LYS A 256 14.89 -4.56 2.89
CA LYS A 256 15.76 -3.54 3.51
C LYS A 256 16.80 -4.11 4.50
N GLY A 257 17.14 -5.39 4.37
CA GLY A 257 18.25 -5.99 5.14
C GLY A 257 17.88 -6.53 6.52
N LYS A 258 16.69 -6.25 7.05
CA LYS A 258 16.20 -6.69 8.36
C LYS A 258 15.56 -8.08 8.32
N GLN A 259 16.32 -9.07 7.85
CA GLN A 259 15.78 -10.41 7.57
C GLN A 259 15.20 -11.09 8.83
N ARG A 260 15.89 -10.98 9.97
CA ARG A 260 15.40 -11.54 11.25
C ARG A 260 14.04 -10.97 11.63
N ASP A 261 13.90 -9.65 11.56
CA ASP A 261 12.67 -8.95 11.96
C ASP A 261 11.53 -9.29 11.00
N GLY A 262 11.82 -9.39 9.70
CA GLY A 262 10.83 -9.79 8.71
C GLY A 262 10.32 -11.22 8.94
N PHE A 263 11.21 -12.19 9.20
CA PHE A 263 10.78 -13.55 9.53
C PHE A 263 10.07 -13.64 10.89
N ASP A 264 10.48 -12.88 11.90
CA ASP A 264 9.76 -12.85 13.20
C ASP A 264 8.33 -12.28 13.03
N THR A 265 8.20 -11.21 12.25
CA THR A 265 6.90 -10.60 11.91
C THR A 265 5.98 -11.59 11.19
N ALA A 266 6.48 -12.31 10.18
CA ALA A 266 5.71 -13.32 9.44
C ALA A 266 5.41 -14.58 10.26
N ARG A 267 6.35 -14.99 11.14
CA ARG A 267 6.17 -16.14 12.06
C ARG A 267 4.91 -15.96 12.90
N GLY A 268 4.64 -14.75 13.39
CA GLY A 268 3.45 -14.50 14.19
C GLY A 268 2.14 -14.85 13.48
N ILE A 269 2.04 -14.57 12.18
CA ILE A 269 0.86 -14.96 11.38
C ILE A 269 0.81 -16.47 11.18
N TYR A 270 1.95 -17.08 10.84
CA TYR A 270 2.04 -18.53 10.66
C TYR A 270 1.60 -19.27 11.93
N GLU A 271 2.17 -18.96 13.09
CA GLU A 271 1.84 -19.66 14.33
C GLU A 271 0.40 -19.37 14.78
N THR A 272 -0.09 -18.13 14.57
CA THR A 272 -1.48 -17.78 14.90
C THR A 272 -2.47 -18.58 14.06
N CYS A 273 -2.29 -18.61 12.74
CA CYS A 273 -3.24 -19.27 11.85
C CYS A 273 -3.06 -20.79 11.86
N TRP A 274 -1.82 -21.27 11.85
CA TRP A 274 -1.50 -22.68 11.64
C TRP A 274 -1.39 -23.46 12.95
N ASP A 275 -0.69 -22.94 13.96
CA ASP A 275 -0.39 -23.72 15.16
C ASP A 275 -1.44 -23.53 16.26
N ARG A 276 -2.03 -22.34 16.38
CA ARG A 276 -2.97 -22.00 17.47
C ARG A 276 -4.43 -21.88 17.04
N GLY A 277 -4.69 -21.37 15.84
CA GLY A 277 -6.04 -20.99 15.39
C GLY A 277 -6.79 -22.06 14.61
N GLY A 278 -6.11 -23.06 14.05
CA GLY A 278 -6.76 -24.08 13.20
C GLY A 278 -7.30 -23.51 11.88
N LEU A 279 -6.69 -22.43 11.37
CA LEU A 279 -7.10 -21.69 10.17
C LEU A 279 -6.34 -22.16 8.92
N GLN A 280 -5.85 -23.40 8.92
CA GLN A 280 -5.15 -23.97 7.78
C GLN A 280 -6.07 -23.97 6.55
N TYR A 281 -5.56 -23.52 5.40
CA TYR A 281 -6.30 -23.39 4.14
C TYR A 281 -7.48 -22.41 4.16
N GLN A 282 -7.62 -21.62 5.24
CA GLN A 282 -8.71 -20.67 5.44
C GLN A 282 -8.21 -19.38 6.10
N THR A 283 -6.94 -19.03 5.88
CA THR A 283 -6.30 -17.83 6.45
C THR A 283 -7.20 -16.60 6.29
N PRO A 284 -7.50 -15.86 7.39
CA PRO A 284 -8.44 -14.76 7.37
C PRO A 284 -7.82 -13.45 6.88
N GLU A 285 -8.64 -12.44 6.63
CA GLU A 285 -8.17 -11.05 6.47
C GLU A 285 -7.48 -10.60 7.76
N ALA A 286 -8.18 -10.73 8.88
CA ALA A 286 -7.74 -10.18 10.16
C ALA A 286 -7.82 -11.21 11.29
N VAL A 287 -6.88 -11.07 12.24
CA VAL A 287 -6.88 -11.72 13.54
C VAL A 287 -6.75 -10.66 14.63
N TYR A 288 -7.28 -10.94 15.82
CA TYR A 288 -7.24 -10.06 16.99
C TYR A 288 -6.38 -10.69 18.09
N GLU A 289 -5.96 -9.92 19.09
CA GLU A 289 -5.21 -10.46 20.24
C GLU A 289 -6.01 -11.52 21.01
N GLU A 290 -7.28 -11.20 21.29
CA GLU A 290 -8.24 -12.17 21.76
C GLU A 290 -8.66 -13.10 20.62
N LYS A 291 -8.91 -14.39 20.91
CA LYS A 291 -9.03 -15.48 19.91
C LYS A 291 -10.25 -15.37 18.97
N HIS A 292 -10.28 -14.36 18.11
CA HIS A 292 -11.27 -14.13 17.07
C HIS A 292 -10.58 -13.70 15.77
N TYR A 293 -11.33 -13.79 14.68
CA TYR A 293 -10.85 -13.50 13.33
C TYR A 293 -11.99 -12.95 12.47
N ARG A 294 -11.63 -12.27 11.37
CA ARG A 294 -12.60 -11.73 10.39
C ARG A 294 -12.28 -12.21 8.98
N ALA A 295 -13.33 -12.67 8.29
CA ALA A 295 -13.31 -13.07 6.88
C ALA A 295 -12.26 -14.15 6.54
N ILE A 296 -12.59 -15.42 6.79
CA ILE A 296 -11.75 -16.58 6.44
C ILE A 296 -11.66 -16.83 4.94
N GLY A 297 -10.61 -17.53 4.49
CA GLY A 297 -10.40 -17.86 3.08
C GLY A 297 -10.10 -16.64 2.23
N TYR A 298 -9.29 -15.72 2.77
CA TYR A 298 -9.13 -14.38 2.23
C TYR A 298 -7.99 -14.26 1.21
N MET A 299 -8.12 -13.30 0.28
CA MET A 299 -7.14 -13.08 -0.79
C MET A 299 -5.83 -12.46 -0.30
N ARG A 300 -5.90 -11.47 0.61
CA ARG A 300 -4.75 -10.65 1.03
C ARG A 300 -3.56 -11.44 1.59
N PRO A 301 -3.71 -12.54 2.37
CA PRO A 301 -2.56 -13.33 2.83
C PRO A 301 -1.70 -13.97 1.74
N LEU A 302 -2.13 -13.99 0.47
CA LEU A 302 -1.26 -14.35 -0.66
C LEU A 302 -0.05 -13.40 -0.81
N ALA A 303 -0.05 -12.25 -0.13
CA ALA A 303 1.10 -11.35 0.01
C ALA A 303 2.36 -12.02 0.57
N ILE A 304 2.27 -13.21 1.18
CA ILE A 304 3.44 -14.01 1.58
C ILE A 304 4.44 -14.24 0.44
N TRP A 305 3.97 -14.32 -0.81
CA TRP A 305 4.85 -14.46 -1.98
C TRP A 305 5.76 -13.24 -2.22
N ALA A 306 5.41 -12.07 -1.69
CA ALA A 306 6.30 -10.92 -1.70
C ALA A 306 7.57 -11.18 -0.89
N MET A 307 7.53 -12.01 0.16
CA MET A 307 8.72 -12.39 0.91
C MET A 307 9.69 -13.19 0.02
N GLN A 308 9.19 -14.13 -0.79
CA GLN A 308 10.03 -14.86 -1.73
C GLN A 308 10.67 -13.91 -2.75
N HIS A 309 9.89 -12.97 -3.29
CA HIS A 309 10.42 -11.95 -4.19
C HIS A 309 11.55 -11.12 -3.54
N ALA A 310 11.37 -10.70 -2.28
CA ALA A 310 12.39 -9.96 -1.53
C ALA A 310 13.69 -10.78 -1.31
N LEU A 311 13.57 -12.09 -1.09
CA LEU A 311 14.73 -12.99 -0.98
C LEU A 311 15.44 -13.13 -2.32
N ASP A 312 14.71 -13.32 -3.41
CA ASP A 312 15.26 -13.50 -4.75
C ASP A 312 15.99 -12.24 -5.24
N MET A 313 15.50 -11.06 -4.90
CA MET A 313 16.17 -9.78 -5.18
C MET A 313 17.58 -9.73 -4.58
N LYS A 314 17.78 -10.27 -3.37
CA LYS A 314 19.09 -10.30 -2.71
C LYS A 314 20.06 -11.30 -3.33
N THR A 315 19.58 -12.43 -3.83
CA THR A 315 20.45 -13.45 -4.45
C THR A 315 21.10 -13.01 -5.77
N LYS A 316 20.67 -11.87 -6.33
CA LYS A 316 21.17 -11.32 -7.59
C LYS A 316 22.25 -10.24 -7.42
N HIS A 317 22.68 -9.98 -6.17
CA HIS A 317 23.80 -9.11 -5.82
C HIS A 317 24.93 -9.93 -5.20
#